data_AF-A0A9E3UAH1-F1
#
_entry.id   AF-A0A9E3UAH1-F1
#
_cell.length_a   1.000
_cell.length_b   1.000
_cell.length_c   1.000
_cell.angle_alpha   90.00
_cell.angle_beta   90.00
_cell.angle_gamma   90.00
#
_symmetry.space_group_name_H-M   'P 1'
#
loop_
_entity.id
_entity.type
_entity.pdbx_description
1 polymer ?
#
loop_
_entity_poly.entity_id
_entity_poly.type
_entity_poly.pdbx_seq_one_letter_code
_entity_poly.pdbx_strand_id
1 'polypeptide(L)' 'MAAHGRIRCPRCSWQPRKHDRWQCSCLHIWNTFDTRGVCPACHRQWLDTQCLRCQEWSKHEAWYAADG' A
#
# COMPACT_ATOMS: atom_id res chain seq x y z
N MET A 1 16.13 -7.82 14.91
CA MET A 1 15.18 -6.75 15.27
C MET A 1 14.65 -6.14 13.99
N ALA A 2 13.59 -6.69 13.39
CA ALA A 2 12.92 -6.04 12.27
C ALA A 2 11.43 -6.08 12.61
N ALA A 3 10.92 -4.96 13.09
CA ALA A 3 9.50 -4.79 13.35
C ALA A 3 8.76 -5.12 12.06
N HIS A 4 7.99 -6.22 12.08
CA HIS A 4 6.98 -6.49 11.08
C HIS A 4 5.90 -5.40 11.23
N GLY A 5 6.19 -4.21 10.72
CA GLY A 5 5.26 -3.10 10.65
C GLY A 5 4.00 -3.63 9.98
N ARG A 6 2.94 -3.81 10.76
CA ARG A 6 1.72 -4.46 10.29
C ARG A 6 1.03 -3.49 9.35
N ILE A 7 1.29 -3.65 8.06
CA ILE A 7 0.62 -2.88 7.03
C ILE A 7 -0.87 -3.22 7.11
N ARG A 8 -1.71 -2.23 7.38
CA ARG A 8 -3.16 -2.44 7.46
C ARG A 8 -3.90 -1.19 7.05
N CYS A 9 -5.06 -1.37 6.45
CA CYS A 9 -5.94 -0.28 6.12
C CYS A 9 -6.34 0.46 7.42
N PRO A 10 -6.12 1.78 7.51
CA PRO A 10 -6.48 2.55 8.71
C PRO A 10 -7.99 2.64 8.96
N ARG A 11 -8.81 2.27 7.96
CA ARG A 11 -10.27 2.39 8.00
C ARG A 11 -10.97 1.09 8.41
N CYS A 12 -10.60 -0.03 7.79
CA CYS A 12 -11.22 -1.33 8.03
C CYS A 12 -10.28 -2.38 8.65
N SER A 13 -9.04 -2.00 8.99
CA SER A 13 -8.00 -2.90 9.50
C SER A 13 -7.65 -4.08 8.59
N TRP A 14 -8.05 -4.05 7.33
CA TRP A 14 -7.69 -5.06 6.34
C TRP A 14 -6.19 -5.06 6.07
N GLN A 15 -5.58 -6.24 6.09
CA GLN A 15 -4.14 -6.40 5.86
C GLN A 15 -3.90 -6.86 4.43
N PRO A 16 -3.14 -6.08 3.64
CA PRO A 16 -2.74 -6.50 2.30
C PRO A 16 -1.75 -7.65 2.40
N ARG A 17 -1.93 -8.63 1.53
CA ARG A 17 -1.08 -9.80 1.32
C ARG A 17 -0.13 -9.55 0.15
N LYS A 18 0.92 -10.37 0.06
CA LYS A 18 1.91 -10.30 -1.04
C LYS A 18 1.32 -10.51 -2.43
N HIS A 19 0.15 -11.12 -2.55
CA HIS A 19 -0.54 -11.33 -3.84
C HIS A 19 -1.49 -10.19 -4.21
N ASP A 20 -1.76 -9.25 -3.30
CA ASP A 20 -2.59 -8.09 -3.63
C ASP A 20 -1.85 -7.20 -4.61
N ARG A 21 -2.62 -6.63 -5.55
CA ARG A 21 -2.11 -5.87 -6.67
C ARG A 21 -2.92 -4.59 -6.84
N TRP A 22 -2.21 -3.51 -7.11
CA TRP A 22 -2.74 -2.21 -7.51
C TRP A 22 -2.25 -1.90 -8.91
N GLN A 23 -3.04 -1.13 -9.63
CA GLN A 23 -2.73 -0.69 -10.98
C GLN A 23 -2.25 0.76 -10.98
N CYS A 24 -1.14 1.01 -11.68
CA CYS A 24 -0.63 2.36 -11.90
C CYS A 24 -1.43 3.00 -13.03
N SER A 25 -1.39 4.32 -13.09
CA SER A 25 -1.70 5.09 -14.30
C SER A 25 -0.88 4.69 -15.54
N CYS A 26 0.31 4.10 -15.39
CA CYS A 26 1.08 3.52 -16.50
C CYS A 26 0.68 2.07 -16.84
N LEU A 27 -0.41 1.56 -16.28
CA LEU A 27 -0.93 0.19 -16.43
C LEU A 27 -0.07 -0.91 -15.79
N HIS A 28 1.04 -0.57 -15.15
CA HIS A 28 1.82 -1.54 -14.38
C HIS A 28 1.02 -2.02 -13.16
N ILE A 29 1.04 -3.33 -12.90
CA ILE A 29 0.30 -3.97 -11.82
C ILE A 29 1.29 -4.55 -10.82
N TRP A 30 1.34 -4.00 -9.61
CA TRP A 30 2.28 -4.43 -8.57
C TRP A 30 1.68 -4.24 -7.18
N ASN A 31 2.38 -4.77 -6.18
CA ASN A 31 2.02 -4.50 -4.79
C ASN A 31 2.66 -3.17 -4.36
N THR A 32 1.85 -2.14 -4.08
CA THR A 32 2.38 -0.83 -3.70
C THR A 32 3.27 -0.88 -2.47
N PHE A 33 3.03 -1.81 -1.54
CA PHE A 33 3.82 -1.93 -0.31
C PHE A 33 5.21 -2.52 -0.52
N ASP A 34 5.46 -3.20 -1.63
CA ASP A 34 6.79 -3.77 -1.95
C ASP A 34 7.83 -2.67 -2.16
N THR A 35 7.40 -1.56 -2.75
CA THR A 35 8.23 -0.42 -3.15
C THR A 35 7.83 0.88 -2.42
N ARG A 36 7.11 0.77 -1.30
CA ARG A 36 6.56 1.91 -0.54
C ARG A 36 5.79 2.93 -1.39
N GLY A 37 5.04 2.45 -2.37
CA GLY A 37 4.21 3.25 -3.26
C GLY A 37 4.92 3.71 -4.54
N VAL A 38 6.19 3.36 -4.76
CA VAL A 38 6.90 3.70 -6.00
C VAL A 38 6.58 2.70 -7.11
N CYS A 39 6.05 3.14 -8.23
CA CYS A 39 5.88 2.25 -9.38
C CYS A 39 7.25 1.84 -9.95
N PRO A 40 7.59 0.56 -10.07
CA PRO A 40 8.87 0.13 -10.61
C PRO A 40 8.99 0.34 -12.13
N ALA A 41 7.88 0.55 -12.84
CA ALA A 41 7.90 0.80 -14.29
C ALA A 41 8.10 2.29 -14.63
N CYS A 42 7.38 3.20 -13.96
CA CYS A 42 7.41 4.63 -14.27
C CYS A 42 8.02 5.50 -13.16
N HIS A 43 8.47 4.90 -12.06
CA HIS A 43 9.04 5.58 -10.88
C HIS A 43 8.13 6.61 -10.22
N ARG A 44 6.83 6.58 -10.50
CA ARG A 44 5.84 7.43 -9.84
C ARG A 44 5.65 7.02 -8.39
N GLN A 45 5.83 7.96 -7.47
CA GLN A 45 5.47 7.80 -6.06
C GLN A 45 3.96 7.99 -5.88
N TRP A 46 3.29 6.96 -5.38
CA TRP A 46 1.91 7.03 -4.90
C TRP A 46 1.93 7.35 -3.41
N LEU A 47 1.28 8.46 -3.03
CA LEU A 47 1.12 8.89 -1.64
C LEU A 47 -0.19 8.40 -1.01
N ASP A 48 -1.09 7.87 -1.84
CA ASP A 48 -2.40 7.39 -1.46
C ASP A 48 -2.58 5.97 -2.03
N THR A 49 -3.19 5.09 -1.26
CA THR A 49 -3.46 3.70 -1.65
C THR A 49 -4.90 3.35 -1.34
N GLN A 50 -5.59 2.82 -2.34
CA GLN A 50 -6.96 2.36 -2.20
C GLN A 50 -7.00 1.02 -1.46
N CYS A 51 -7.92 0.86 -0.53
CA CYS A 51 -8.16 -0.43 0.10
C CYS A 51 -8.93 -1.37 -0.83
N LEU A 52 -8.45 -2.59 -1.05
CA LEU A 52 -9.17 -3.57 -1.88
C LEU A 52 -10.42 -4.15 -1.19
N ARG A 53 -10.55 -3.99 0.13
CA ARG A 53 -11.72 -4.47 0.90
C ARG A 53 -12.81 -3.41 1.05
N CYS A 54 -12.49 -2.21 1.55
CA CYS A 54 -13.49 -1.14 1.74
C CYS A 54 -13.53 -0.12 0.59
N GLN A 55 -12.66 -0.27 -0.43
CA GLN A 55 -12.56 0.61 -1.60
C GLN A 55 -12.23 2.08 -1.29
N GLU A 56 -11.94 2.39 -0.02
CA GLU A 56 -11.64 3.73 0.43
C GLU A 56 -10.16 4.05 0.23
N TRP A 57 -9.88 5.31 -0.12
CA TRP A 57 -8.52 5.80 -0.31
C TRP A 57 -7.96 6.27 1.02
N SER A 58 -6.71 5.91 1.31
CA SER A 58 -6.01 6.35 2.50
C SER A 58 -4.55 6.64 2.17
N LYS A 59 -3.95 7.60 2.88
CA LYS A 59 -2.53 7.94 2.74
C LYS A 59 -1.68 6.70 2.93
N HIS A 60 -0.77 6.42 1.99
CA HIS A 60 0.10 5.24 2.00
C HIS A 60 0.87 5.13 3.32
N GLU A 61 1.34 6.25 3.86
CA GLU A 61 2.00 6.33 5.17
C GLU A 61 1.10 5.87 6.33
N ALA A 62 -0.19 6.20 6.31
CA ALA A 62 -1.15 5.80 7.34
C ALA A 62 -1.41 4.28 7.37
N TRP A 63 -1.00 3.54 6.32
CA TRP A 63 -1.06 2.08 6.33
C TRP A 63 0.04 1.45 7.17
N TYR A 64 1.18 2.14 7.32
CA TYR A 64 2.25 1.72 8.19
C TYR A 64 1.88 2.18 9.59
N ALA A 65 1.34 1.27 10.41
CA ALA A 65 1.19 1.54 11.82
C ALA A 65 2.59 1.82 12.40
N ALA A 66 2.84 3.07 12.78
CA ALA A 66 3.99 3.42 13.61
C ALA A 66 3.80 2.68 14.94
N ASP A 67 4.69 1.74 15.22
CA ASP A 67 4.83 1.22 16.57
C ASP A 67 5.55 2.32 17.36
N GLY A 68 4.79 3.08 18.16
CA GLY A 68 5.28 3.96 19.23
C GLY A 68 6.10 5.16 18.80
#